data_AF-A0A8X6X6T2-F1
#
_entry.id   AF-A0A8X6X6T2-F1
#
_cell.length_a   1.000
_cell.length_b   1.000
_cell.length_c   1.000
_cell.angle_alpha   90.00
_cell.angle_beta   90.00
_cell.angle_gamma   90.00
#
_symmetry.space_group_name_H-M   'P 1'
#
loop_
_entity.id
_entity.type
_entity.pdbx_description
1 polymer ?
#
loop_
_entity_poly.entity_id
_entity_poly.type
_entity_poly.pdbx_seq_one_letter_code
_entity_poly.pdbx_strand_id
1 'polypeptide(L)'
;MPSPAELLMERKLSTFLPSHPGQLKPTFDVERAREALRKRQIIQNKYANKHATVLPMLHQNAKVWFKHKMKEHWKQGTIIQVGPQPRSYIIKGEDGGVFRRNRFHIRQDNTENDNPRWPRTVEDLCNSDAIEMSRIPNDSADSQINASPKTNRSNINQQFQVPIETFSEQSNTVVRKSSRNIV
;
A
#
# COMPACT_ATOMS: atom_id res chain seq x y z
N MET A 1 -24.38 -40.73 11.54
CA MET A 1 -23.31 -39.76 11.22
C MET A 1 -23.94 -38.41 10.93
N PRO A 2 -23.46 -37.31 11.53
CA PRO A 2 -23.93 -35.95 11.21
C PRO A 2 -23.49 -35.54 9.80
N SER A 3 -24.24 -34.64 9.17
CA SER A 3 -23.85 -34.08 7.87
C SER A 3 -22.67 -33.10 8.00
N PRO A 4 -21.87 -32.88 6.94
CA PRO A 4 -20.73 -31.96 6.99
C PRO A 4 -21.08 -30.54 7.47
N ALA A 5 -22.26 -30.04 7.08
CA ALA A 5 -22.70 -28.71 7.47
C ALA A 5 -23.11 -28.64 8.96
N GLU A 6 -23.70 -29.70 9.50
CA GLU A 6 -24.00 -29.81 10.93
C GLU A 6 -22.73 -29.88 11.78
N LEU A 7 -21.69 -30.56 11.27
CA LEU A 7 -20.39 -30.63 11.92
C LEU A 7 -19.70 -29.26 11.95
N LEU A 8 -19.77 -28.49 10.85
CA LEU A 8 -19.20 -27.14 10.78
C LEU A 8 -19.89 -26.14 11.72
N MET A 9 -21.22 -26.25 11.86
CA MET A 9 -22.03 -25.27 12.57
C MET A 9 -22.42 -25.69 13.99
N GLU A 10 -22.05 -26.92 14.39
CA GLU A 10 -22.38 -27.55 15.69
C GLU A 10 -23.86 -27.41 16.07
N ARG A 11 -24.74 -27.57 15.08
CA ARG A 11 -26.20 -27.48 15.19
C ARG A 11 -26.89 -28.20 14.06
N LYS A 12 -28.15 -28.57 14.26
CA LYS A 12 -29.03 -29.05 13.21
C LYS A 12 -29.43 -27.90 12.28
N LEU A 13 -29.48 -28.16 10.98
CA LEU A 13 -29.98 -27.18 10.02
C LEU A 13 -31.49 -27.26 9.90
N SER A 14 -32.12 -26.13 9.55
CA SER A 14 -33.56 -26.10 9.25
C SER A 14 -33.83 -26.90 7.98
N THR A 15 -34.71 -27.89 8.06
CA THR A 15 -35.17 -28.69 6.92
C THR A 15 -36.67 -28.52 6.73
N PHE A 16 -37.24 -29.14 5.71
CA PHE A 16 -38.70 -29.14 5.49
C PHE A 16 -39.48 -29.86 6.59
N LEU A 17 -38.82 -30.73 7.34
CA LEU A 17 -39.41 -31.39 8.49
C LEU A 17 -39.29 -30.49 9.73
N PRO A 18 -40.34 -30.41 10.56
CA PRO A 18 -40.26 -29.65 11.80
C PRO A 18 -39.14 -30.21 12.68
N SER A 19 -38.28 -29.30 13.15
CA SER A 19 -37.16 -29.62 14.04
C SER A 19 -37.28 -28.78 15.31
N HIS A 20 -36.83 -29.34 16.43
CA HIS A 20 -36.89 -28.66 17.71
C HIS A 20 -36.01 -27.39 17.68
N PRO A 21 -36.53 -26.21 18.09
CA PRO A 21 -35.82 -24.93 17.91
C PRO A 21 -34.51 -24.86 18.69
N GLY A 22 -34.37 -25.61 19.78
CA GLY A 22 -33.11 -25.74 20.52
C GLY A 22 -31.98 -26.40 19.71
N GLN A 23 -32.31 -27.32 18.80
CA GLN A 23 -31.34 -28.00 17.94
C GLN A 23 -30.84 -27.10 16.80
N LEU A 24 -31.56 -26.03 16.49
CA LEU A 24 -31.19 -25.06 15.44
C LEU A 24 -30.16 -24.04 15.93
N LYS A 25 -29.87 -23.99 17.22
CA LYS A 25 -28.86 -23.11 17.82
C LYS A 25 -27.51 -23.84 17.91
N PRO A 26 -26.39 -23.15 17.63
CA PRO A 26 -25.06 -23.70 17.84
C PRO A 26 -24.84 -24.02 19.32
N THR A 27 -24.11 -25.10 19.57
CA THR A 27 -23.79 -25.55 20.93
C THR A 27 -22.69 -24.69 21.57
N PHE A 28 -21.81 -24.11 20.75
CA PHE A 28 -20.72 -23.24 21.20
C PHE A 28 -21.13 -21.77 21.36
N ASP A 29 -20.33 -21.04 22.14
CA ASP A 29 -20.46 -19.59 22.32
C ASP A 29 -20.07 -18.81 21.06
N VAL A 30 -21.09 -18.32 20.36
CA VAL A 30 -20.97 -17.61 19.09
C VAL A 30 -20.23 -16.29 19.26
N GLU A 31 -20.44 -15.55 20.36
CA GLU A 31 -19.82 -14.25 20.55
C GLU A 31 -18.33 -14.40 20.84
N ARG A 32 -17.97 -15.35 21.70
CA ARG A 32 -16.56 -15.68 21.94
C ARG A 32 -15.85 -16.14 20.66
N ALA A 33 -16.51 -16.95 19.83
CA ALA A 33 -15.95 -17.39 18.55
C ALA A 33 -15.75 -16.20 17.58
N ARG A 34 -16.70 -15.26 17.52
CA ARG A 34 -16.60 -14.02 16.72
C ARG A 34 -15.44 -13.14 17.19
N GLU A 35 -15.29 -12.96 18.50
CA GLU A 35 -14.16 -12.22 19.06
C GLU A 35 -12.82 -12.86 18.75
N ALA A 36 -12.71 -14.19 18.90
CA ALA A 36 -11.50 -14.93 18.55
C ALA A 36 -11.16 -14.78 17.06
N LEU A 37 -12.18 -14.81 16.18
CA LEU A 37 -12.00 -14.56 14.75
C LEU A 37 -11.49 -13.14 14.49
N ARG A 38 -12.09 -12.11 15.12
CA ARG A 38 -11.63 -10.72 14.99
C ARG A 38 -10.17 -10.56 15.46
N LYS A 39 -9.81 -11.13 16.61
CA LYS A 39 -8.43 -11.11 17.12
C LYS A 39 -7.46 -11.72 16.11
N ARG A 40 -7.82 -12.87 15.53
CA ARG A 40 -7.00 -13.53 14.48
C ARG A 40 -6.86 -12.64 13.24
N GLN A 41 -7.94 -12.00 12.79
CA GLN A 41 -7.93 -11.11 11.63
C GLN A 41 -7.04 -9.88 11.85
N ILE A 42 -7.08 -9.28 13.04
CA ILE A 42 -6.20 -8.14 13.41
C ILE A 42 -4.73 -8.56 13.33
N ILE A 43 -4.40 -9.71 13.90
CA ILE A 43 -3.03 -10.25 13.89
C ILE A 43 -2.58 -10.54 12.45
N GLN A 44 -3.42 -11.20 11.66
CA GLN A 44 -3.15 -11.49 10.25
C GLN A 44 -2.92 -10.20 9.46
N ASN A 45 -3.76 -9.18 9.64
CA ASN A 45 -3.61 -7.88 9.00
C ASN A 45 -2.26 -7.23 9.38
N LYS A 46 -1.92 -7.20 10.68
CA LYS A 46 -0.65 -6.65 11.17
C LYS A 46 0.57 -7.30 10.50
N TYR A 47 0.62 -8.63 10.45
CA TYR A 47 1.75 -9.33 9.85
C TYR A 47 1.76 -9.27 8.32
N ALA A 48 0.59 -9.33 7.67
CA ALA A 48 0.48 -9.18 6.22
C ALA A 48 0.94 -7.80 5.74
N ASN A 49 0.65 -6.75 6.51
CA ASN A 49 1.03 -5.38 6.17
C ASN A 49 2.41 -4.96 6.68
N LYS A 50 3.12 -5.81 7.46
CA LYS A 50 4.43 -5.49 8.06
C LYS A 50 5.48 -5.04 7.04
N HIS A 51 5.46 -5.63 5.85
CA HIS A 51 6.38 -5.31 4.76
C HIS A 51 5.69 -4.62 3.58
N ALA A 52 4.43 -4.20 3.75
CA ALA A 52 3.69 -3.51 2.72
C ALA A 52 4.14 -2.05 2.64
N THR A 53 4.60 -1.63 1.47
CA THR A 53 4.90 -0.23 1.17
C THR A 53 3.72 0.44 0.50
N VAL A 54 3.45 1.70 0.88
CA VAL A 54 2.45 2.53 0.21
C VAL A 54 3.10 3.09 -1.05
N LEU A 55 2.59 2.69 -2.22
CA LEU A 55 3.05 3.23 -3.50
C LEU A 55 2.50 4.66 -3.68
N PRO A 56 3.27 5.59 -4.28
CA PRO A 56 2.82 6.94 -4.57
C PRO A 56 1.53 6.95 -5.37
N MET A 57 0.65 7.91 -5.07
CA MET A 57 -0.56 8.13 -5.84
C MET A 57 -0.21 8.60 -7.25
N LEU A 58 -1.03 8.21 -8.21
CA LEU A 58 -0.87 8.62 -9.61
C LEU A 58 -1.96 9.62 -9.97
N HIS A 59 -1.58 10.66 -10.70
CA HIS A 59 -2.50 11.70 -11.14
C HIS A 59 -3.31 11.24 -12.36
N GLN A 60 -4.47 11.87 -12.54
CA GLN A 60 -5.27 11.69 -13.75
C GLN A 60 -4.47 12.15 -14.97
N ASN A 61 -4.71 11.51 -16.10
CA ASN A 61 -4.02 11.73 -17.38
C ASN A 61 -2.52 11.39 -17.39
N ALA A 62 -1.97 10.79 -16.33
CA ALA A 62 -0.60 10.29 -16.35
C ALA A 62 -0.47 9.07 -17.28
N LYS A 63 0.60 9.05 -18.09
CA LYS A 63 1.02 7.88 -18.86
C LYS A 63 1.61 6.82 -17.93
N VAL A 64 1.14 5.59 -18.09
CA VAL A 64 1.49 4.48 -17.22
C VAL A 64 1.62 3.18 -18.00
N TRP A 65 2.48 2.32 -17.49
CA TRP A 65 2.52 0.92 -17.87
C TRP A 65 1.63 0.13 -16.92
N PHE A 66 0.76 -0.73 -17.44
CA PHE A 66 -0.10 -1.59 -16.62
C PHE A 66 -0.11 -3.04 -17.11
N LYS A 67 -0.35 -3.96 -16.18
CA LYS A 67 -0.61 -5.38 -16.50
C LYS A 67 -2.10 -5.67 -16.43
N HIS A 68 -2.67 -6.19 -17.52
CA HIS A 68 -4.05 -6.66 -17.52
C HIS A 68 -4.15 -8.00 -16.76
N LYS A 69 -3.38 -9.03 -17.12
CA LYS A 69 -3.21 -10.25 -16.30
C LYS A 69 -1.78 -10.39 -15.77
N MET A 70 -1.59 -11.17 -14.70
CA MET A 70 -0.27 -11.35 -14.06
C MET A 70 0.79 -11.91 -15.03
N LYS A 71 0.38 -12.86 -15.88
CA LYS A 71 1.24 -13.54 -16.87
C LYS A 71 1.35 -12.80 -18.20
N GLU A 72 0.63 -11.71 -18.39
CA GLU A 72 0.71 -10.91 -19.63
C GLU A 72 1.83 -9.88 -19.56
N HIS A 73 2.24 -9.41 -20.74
CA HIS A 73 3.18 -8.31 -20.89
C HIS A 73 2.58 -6.99 -20.35
N TRP A 74 3.46 -6.06 -19.99
CA TRP A 74 3.04 -4.70 -19.65
C TRP A 74 2.54 -4.00 -20.91
N LYS A 75 1.45 -3.26 -20.78
CA LYS A 75 0.86 -2.44 -21.84
C LYS A 75 0.89 -0.98 -21.42
N GLN A 76 1.02 -0.07 -22.38
CA GLN A 76 0.89 1.36 -22.13
C GLN A 76 -0.59 1.77 -22.08
N GLY A 77 -0.84 2.80 -21.28
CA GLY A 77 -2.16 3.39 -21.12
C GLY A 77 -2.09 4.69 -20.33
N THR A 78 -3.25 5.32 -20.20
CA THR A 78 -3.42 6.58 -19.49
C THR A 78 -4.43 6.42 -18.36
N ILE A 79 -4.14 6.99 -17.18
CA ILE A 79 -5.09 6.96 -16.08
C ILE A 79 -6.24 7.92 -16.37
N ILE A 80 -7.46 7.40 -16.37
CA ILE A 80 -8.67 8.23 -16.47
C ILE A 80 -9.00 8.81 -15.09
N GLN A 81 -9.08 7.94 -14.08
CA GLN A 81 -9.49 8.34 -12.73
C GLN A 81 -9.07 7.33 -11.67
N VAL A 82 -9.14 7.75 -10.40
CA VAL A 82 -9.04 6.84 -9.26
C VAL A 82 -10.32 6.01 -9.18
N GLY A 83 -10.17 4.69 -8.98
CA GLY A 83 -11.29 3.77 -8.92
C GLY A 83 -12.02 3.79 -7.56
N PRO A 84 -13.18 3.12 -7.45
CA PRO A 84 -14.02 3.17 -6.25
C PRO A 84 -13.45 2.38 -5.07
N GLN A 85 -12.55 1.42 -5.32
CA GLN A 85 -11.86 0.69 -4.26
C GLN A 85 -10.53 1.38 -3.89
N PRO A 86 -10.05 1.22 -2.64
CA PRO A 86 -8.75 1.73 -2.25
C PRO A 86 -7.65 1.20 -3.18
N ARG A 87 -6.71 2.08 -3.55
CA ARG A 87 -5.57 1.77 -4.44
C ARG A 87 -5.97 1.25 -5.83
N SER A 88 -7.21 1.43 -6.25
CA SER A 88 -7.66 1.07 -7.60
C SER A 88 -7.64 2.29 -8.53
N TYR A 89 -7.37 2.06 -9.82
CA TYR A 89 -7.33 3.06 -10.87
C TYR A 89 -8.07 2.54 -12.11
N ILE A 90 -8.69 3.45 -12.84
CA ILE A 90 -9.30 3.20 -14.13
C ILE A 90 -8.33 3.72 -15.20
N ILE A 91 -7.93 2.83 -16.11
CA ILE A 91 -6.90 3.05 -17.12
C ILE A 91 -7.52 2.85 -18.50
N LYS A 92 -7.24 3.77 -19.42
CA LYS A 92 -7.49 3.60 -20.85
C LYS A 92 -6.23 3.05 -21.49
N GLY A 93 -6.28 1.84 -22.04
CA GLY A 93 -5.19 1.30 -22.85
C GLY A 93 -5.10 2.02 -24.20
N GLU A 94 -3.96 1.91 -24.86
CA GLU A 94 -3.78 2.41 -26.24
C GLU A 94 -4.72 1.71 -27.22
N ASP A 95 -5.02 0.43 -26.98
CA ASP A 95 -6.03 -0.38 -27.67
C ASP A 95 -7.47 0.17 -27.52
N GLY A 96 -7.68 1.28 -26.78
CA GLY A 96 -8.98 1.88 -26.51
C GLY A 96 -9.78 1.23 -25.37
N GLY A 97 -9.34 0.07 -24.88
CA GLY A 97 -9.98 -0.65 -23.78
C GLY A 97 -9.86 0.06 -22.44
N VAL A 98 -10.93 0.01 -21.63
CA VAL A 98 -10.96 0.57 -20.27
C VAL A 98 -10.80 -0.54 -19.24
N PHE A 99 -9.82 -0.40 -18.36
CA PHE A 99 -9.45 -1.41 -17.37
C PHE A 99 -9.39 -0.85 -15.96
N ARG A 100 -9.96 -1.57 -14.99
CA ARG A 100 -9.77 -1.28 -13.56
C ARG A 100 -8.62 -2.12 -13.01
N ARG A 101 -7.53 -1.50 -12.53
CA ARG A 101 -6.36 -2.19 -11.96
C ARG A 101 -5.96 -1.61 -10.60
N ASN A 102 -5.27 -2.41 -9.78
CA ASN A 102 -4.68 -1.95 -8.52
C ASN A 102 -3.35 -1.25 -8.81
N ARG A 103 -2.96 -0.27 -7.97
CA ARG A 103 -1.67 0.43 -8.00
C ARG A 103 -0.46 -0.49 -8.15
N PHE A 104 -0.51 -1.69 -7.55
CA PHE A 104 0.54 -2.71 -7.67
C PHE A 104 0.77 -3.19 -9.12
N HIS A 105 -0.27 -3.19 -9.96
CA HIS A 105 -0.20 -3.58 -11.37
C HIS A 105 0.09 -2.41 -12.32
N ILE A 106 0.50 -1.26 -11.79
CA ILE A 106 0.71 -0.02 -12.54
C ILE A 106 2.13 0.48 -12.25
N ARG A 107 2.82 0.97 -13.27
CA ARG A 107 4.10 1.66 -13.16
C ARG A 107 3.97 3.00 -13.86
N GLN A 108 4.52 4.03 -13.23
CA GLN A 108 4.57 5.34 -13.87
C GLN A 108 5.53 5.26 -15.05
N ASP A 109 5.15 5.86 -16.18
CA ASP A 109 6.07 6.05 -17.28
C ASP A 109 6.97 7.26 -16.94
N ASN A 110 8.28 7.03 -16.86
CA ASN A 110 9.26 8.06 -16.48
C ASN A 110 9.95 8.70 -17.70
N THR A 111 9.51 8.36 -18.92
CA THR A 111 10.13 8.85 -20.17
C THR A 111 10.15 10.38 -20.32
N GLU A 112 9.33 11.12 -19.57
CA GLU A 112 9.32 12.59 -19.58
C GLU A 112 10.27 13.24 -18.54
N ASN A 113 10.88 12.46 -17.63
CA ASN A 113 11.74 12.99 -16.56
C ASN A 113 13.22 12.61 -16.70
N ASP A 114 13.62 12.07 -17.84
CA ASP A 114 15.03 11.98 -18.22
C ASP A 114 15.50 13.39 -18.60
N ASN A 115 15.82 14.20 -17.59
CA ASN A 115 16.72 15.33 -17.78
C ASN A 115 18.00 14.74 -18.38
N PRO A 116 18.43 15.12 -19.59
CA PRO A 116 19.71 14.69 -20.11
C PRO A 116 20.76 15.31 -19.19
N ARG A 117 21.20 14.54 -18.19
CA ARG A 117 22.46 14.82 -17.50
C ARG A 117 23.48 14.82 -18.61
N TRP A 118 23.91 16.01 -19.04
CA TRP A 118 24.79 16.17 -20.17
C TRP A 118 25.92 15.15 -20.04
N PRO A 119 26.20 14.36 -21.10
CA PRO A 119 27.33 13.47 -21.05
C PRO A 119 28.53 14.36 -20.80
N ARG A 120 29.25 14.16 -19.69
CA ARG A 120 30.50 14.88 -19.43
C ARG A 120 31.35 14.77 -20.69
N THR A 121 31.51 15.88 -21.42
CA THR A 121 32.36 15.90 -22.59
C THR A 121 33.81 15.88 -22.10
N VAL A 122 34.73 15.43 -22.96
CA VAL A 122 36.17 15.42 -22.65
C VAL A 122 36.72 16.81 -22.31
N GLU A 123 35.97 17.87 -22.65
CA GLU A 123 36.25 19.28 -22.38
C GLU A 123 36.05 19.65 -20.91
N ASP A 124 35.27 18.90 -20.14
CA ASP A 124 35.09 19.14 -18.69
C ASP A 124 36.29 18.67 -17.85
N LEU A 125 37.20 17.87 -18.43
CA LEU A 125 38.39 17.34 -17.76
C LEU A 125 39.61 18.27 -17.86
N CYS A 126 39.57 19.31 -18.69
CA CYS A 126 40.74 20.14 -19.01
C CYS A 126 40.76 21.55 -18.38
N ASN A 127 39.76 21.94 -17.60
CA ASN A 127 39.72 23.27 -16.95
C ASN A 127 40.35 23.31 -15.53
N SER A 128 41.21 22.36 -15.16
CA SER A 128 41.91 22.40 -13.86
C SER A 128 43.11 23.35 -13.81
N ASP A 129 43.61 23.82 -14.97
CA ASP A 129 44.94 24.44 -15.04
C ASP A 129 44.90 25.96 -15.31
N ALA A 130 43.77 26.63 -15.07
CA ALA A 130 43.65 28.08 -15.28
C ALA A 130 42.91 28.81 -14.13
N ILE A 131 43.22 28.50 -12.87
CA ILE A 131 43.08 29.46 -11.76
C ILE A 131 44.30 29.36 -10.84
N GLU A 132 45.46 29.74 -11.37
CA GLU A 132 46.55 30.28 -10.56
C GLU A 132 47.01 31.57 -11.24
N MET A 133 46.41 32.70 -10.84
CA MET A 133 47.18 33.93 -10.76
C MET A 133 46.51 34.93 -9.81
N SER A 134 47.32 35.36 -8.84
CA SER A 134 47.15 36.50 -7.92
C SER A 134 46.36 36.29 -6.62
N ARG A 135 46.95 35.54 -5.66
CA ARG A 135 46.94 35.95 -4.24
C ARG A 135 48.10 35.34 -3.47
N ILE A 136 49.13 36.13 -3.16
CA ILE A 136 49.84 36.11 -1.85
C ILE A 136 50.54 37.48 -1.69
N PRO A 137 50.94 37.96 -0.49
CA PRO A 137 50.58 37.58 0.89
C PRO A 137 50.20 38.79 1.77
N ASN A 138 49.66 38.54 2.97
CA ASN A 138 50.24 39.19 4.14
C ASN A 138 50.07 38.35 5.40
N ASP A 139 51.20 38.24 6.11
CA ASP A 139 51.45 37.51 7.33
C ASP A 139 50.58 37.95 8.50
N SER A 140 50.13 36.98 9.29
CA SER A 140 50.33 36.98 10.75
C SER A 140 50.06 35.59 11.28
N ALA A 141 51.09 35.03 11.88
CA ALA A 141 51.11 33.74 12.55
C ALA A 141 50.10 33.69 13.70
N ASP A 142 49.39 32.57 13.84
CA ASP A 142 49.64 31.69 14.97
C ASP A 142 49.04 30.29 14.72
N SER A 143 49.94 29.33 14.82
CA SER A 143 49.69 27.89 14.85
C SER A 143 49.06 27.45 16.17
N GLN A 144 48.12 26.50 16.13
CA GLN A 144 48.27 25.11 16.59
C GLN A 144 46.90 24.38 16.56
N ILE A 145 46.71 23.42 15.64
CA ILE A 145 46.87 21.95 15.83
C ILE A 145 45.64 21.28 16.54
N ASN A 146 44.89 20.48 15.76
CA ASN A 146 44.49 19.06 16.00
C ASN A 146 43.02 18.64 15.80
N ALA A 147 42.92 17.52 15.07
CA ALA A 147 41.95 16.41 15.17
C ALA A 147 40.51 16.59 14.61
N SER A 148 40.23 15.83 13.54
CA SER A 148 38.87 15.34 13.23
C SER A 148 38.32 14.51 14.39
N PRO A 149 36.98 14.36 14.48
CA PRO A 149 36.47 13.01 14.27
C PRO A 149 35.19 12.93 13.43
N LYS A 150 35.15 11.83 12.68
CA LYS A 150 33.94 11.19 12.16
C LYS A 150 33.04 10.71 13.32
N THR A 151 31.79 10.42 12.93
CA THR A 151 30.76 9.57 13.56
C THR A 151 29.90 10.20 14.67
N ASN A 152 28.57 10.05 14.57
CA ASN A 152 27.95 8.96 15.34
C ASN A 152 26.53 8.57 14.89
N ARG A 153 26.35 7.25 14.80
CA ARG A 153 25.07 6.56 14.96
C ARG A 153 24.83 6.37 16.46
N SER A 154 23.64 6.68 16.94
CA SER A 154 23.00 6.04 18.09
C SER A 154 21.51 6.40 18.01
N ASN A 155 20.60 5.47 17.72
CA ASN A 155 20.09 4.39 18.57
C ASN A 155 19.50 4.91 19.89
N ILE A 156 18.17 5.09 19.92
CA ILE A 156 17.40 5.26 21.16
C ILE A 156 16.12 4.43 21.04
N ASN A 157 16.13 3.29 21.73
CA ASN A 157 14.93 2.63 22.22
C ASN A 157 14.30 3.52 23.28
N GLN A 158 13.05 3.94 23.09
CA GLN A 158 12.15 4.24 24.20
C GLN A 158 10.74 3.75 23.88
N GLN A 159 10.25 2.89 24.78
CA GLN A 159 8.85 2.50 24.92
C GLN A 159 7.97 3.74 25.02
N PHE A 160 6.88 3.79 24.26
CA PHE A 160 5.77 4.70 24.56
C PHE A 160 4.43 3.98 24.40
N GLN A 161 3.63 4.12 25.47
CA GLN A 161 2.29 3.60 25.70
C GLN A 161 1.32 3.91 24.55
N VAL A 162 0.40 2.97 24.28
CA VAL A 162 -0.70 3.09 23.32
C VAL A 162 -1.81 3.97 23.91
N PRO A 163 -2.29 5.03 23.24
CA PRO A 163 -3.50 5.75 23.66
C PRO A 163 -4.75 4.96 23.27
N ILE A 164 -5.73 4.91 24.18
CA ILE A 164 -7.09 4.45 23.90
C ILE A 164 -7.81 5.61 23.21
N GLU A 165 -8.07 5.48 21.91
CA GLU A 165 -9.01 6.36 21.21
C GLU A 165 -10.39 5.72 21.21
N THR A 166 -11.28 6.30 22.01
CA THR A 166 -12.73 6.12 21.94
C THR A 166 -13.25 6.69 20.63
N PHE A 167 -13.57 5.82 19.66
CA PHE A 167 -14.29 6.23 18.46
C PHE A 167 -15.80 6.21 18.72
N SER A 168 -16.41 7.38 18.63
CA SER A 168 -17.85 7.63 18.65
C SER A 168 -18.58 6.91 17.51
N GLU A 169 -19.71 6.27 17.83
CA GLU A 169 -20.63 5.66 16.87
C GLU A 169 -21.18 6.70 15.87
N GLN A 170 -20.82 6.56 14.59
CA GLN A 170 -21.62 7.11 13.50
C GLN A 170 -22.36 5.97 12.82
N SER A 171 -23.69 5.99 12.96
CA SER A 171 -24.64 5.08 12.35
C SER A 171 -24.58 5.13 10.82
N ASN A 172 -24.09 4.08 10.18
CA ASN A 172 -24.32 3.84 8.74
C ASN A 172 -25.44 2.81 8.58
N THR A 173 -26.65 3.30 8.33
CA THR A 173 -27.81 2.51 7.89
C THR A 173 -27.53 1.92 6.51
N VAL A 174 -27.46 0.59 6.44
CA VAL A 174 -27.36 -0.16 5.19
C VAL A 174 -28.74 -0.26 4.54
N VAL A 175 -28.98 0.52 3.48
CA VAL A 175 -30.15 0.36 2.60
C VAL A 175 -29.96 -0.92 1.78
N ARG A 176 -30.73 -1.97 2.11
CA ARG A 176 -30.80 -3.20 1.31
C ARG A 176 -31.65 -2.95 0.07
N LYS A 177 -31.05 -3.03 -1.13
CA LYS A 177 -31.82 -3.07 -2.38
C LYS A 177 -32.59 -4.40 -2.46
N SER A 178 -33.92 -4.28 -2.46
CA SER A 178 -34.88 -5.36 -2.70
C SER A 178 -34.84 -5.77 -4.17
N SER A 179 -34.63 -7.06 -4.43
CA SER A 179 -34.85 -7.66 -5.75
C SER A 179 -36.35 -7.93 -5.90
N ARG A 180 -37.02 -7.24 -6.83
CA ARG A 180 -38.34 -7.63 -7.33
C ARG A 180 -38.20 -8.48 -8.59
N ASN A 181 -38.91 -9.60 -8.60
CA ASN A 181 -39.24 -10.38 -9.78
C ASN A 181 -40.15 -9.58 -10.73
N ILE A 182 -39.98 -9.79 -12.04
CA ILE A 182 -41.01 -9.59 -13.07
C ILE A 182 -40.86 -10.79 -14.01
N VAL A 183 -41.70 -11.83 -13.82
CA VAL A 183 -42.81 -12.29 -14.69
C VAL A 183 -42.32 -12.76 -16.05
#